data_AF-A0A917HPJ7-F1
#
_entry.id   AF-A0A917HPJ7-F1
#
_cell.length_a   1.000
_cell.length_b   1.000
_cell.length_c   1.000
_cell.angle_alpha   90.00
_cell.angle_beta   90.00
_cell.angle_gamma   90.00
#
_symmetry.space_group_name_H-M   'P 1'
#
loop_
_entity.id
_entity.type
_entity.pdbx_description
1 polymer ?
#
loop_
_entity_poly.entity_id
_entity_poly.type
_entity_poly.pdbx_seq_one_letter_code
_entity_poly.pdbx_strand_id
1 'polypeptide(L)'
;MSRILPFTSDDEDDSALFEKLRGYVLENYPNPERKGCFDRETLRTFVEDSSKLDLKDPRYLHIFKCAECTRELNELRAAHVAHAKNAHVRRARSVSSAWRLAASIVLVCLVGAVAFIGLKKAALLHRAPIVAEEAPVPVELDLSKDGDLRGAGQPDDGLSLELPRKRINLSVILPVLSPPGEYRFFISREKGGPELCGTQGLAVSLKARTEIHVQLDLHALAAGNYYLGSTFRPNSELHYYPVRVH
;
A
#
# COMPACT_ATOMS: atom_id res chain seq x y z
N MET A 1 16.40 -14.22 52.21
CA MET A 1 15.93 -14.65 50.89
C MET A 1 17.06 -14.42 49.90
N SER A 2 17.87 -15.44 49.65
CA SER A 2 19.00 -15.34 48.72
C SER A 2 18.48 -15.37 47.29
N ARG A 3 18.75 -14.31 46.53
CA ARG A 3 18.53 -14.25 45.09
C ARG A 3 19.51 -15.23 44.43
N ILE A 4 18.99 -16.33 43.91
CA ILE A 4 19.71 -17.15 42.94
C ILE A 4 19.71 -16.33 41.64
N LEU A 5 20.87 -15.79 41.29
CA LEU A 5 21.06 -15.14 39.99
C LEU A 5 21.00 -16.23 38.91
N PRO A 6 20.30 -16.00 37.80
CA PRO A 6 20.31 -16.93 36.68
C PRO A 6 21.73 -16.95 36.08
N PHE A 7 22.36 -18.12 36.13
CA PHE A 7 23.59 -18.46 35.41
C PHE A 7 23.29 -18.45 33.90
N THR A 8 23.22 -17.27 33.29
CA THR A 8 22.90 -17.10 31.86
C THR A 8 23.99 -16.38 31.08
N SER A 9 25.14 -16.10 31.68
CA SER A 9 26.35 -15.81 30.93
C SER A 9 27.13 -17.11 30.76
N ASP A 10 27.11 -17.68 29.55
CA ASP A 10 28.13 -18.62 29.12
C ASP A 10 29.41 -17.79 28.94
N ASP A 11 30.04 -17.47 30.07
CA ASP A 11 31.30 -16.74 30.09
C ASP A 11 32.36 -17.64 29.47
N GLU A 12 33.13 -17.14 28.49
CA GLU A 12 34.15 -17.90 27.74
C GLU A 12 35.10 -18.71 28.66
N ASP A 13 35.25 -18.28 29.91
CA ASP A 13 36.03 -18.92 30.97
C ASP A 13 35.49 -20.32 31.37
N ASP A 14 34.17 -20.49 31.47
CA ASP A 14 33.56 -21.76 31.89
C ASP A 14 33.74 -22.85 30.83
N SER A 15 33.54 -22.49 29.55
CA SER A 15 33.75 -23.41 28.43
C SER A 15 35.21 -23.91 28.34
N ALA A 16 36.18 -23.02 28.56
CA ALA A 16 37.60 -23.37 28.57
C ALA A 16 37.96 -24.27 29.76
N LEU A 17 37.36 -24.03 30.94
CA LEU A 17 37.53 -24.88 32.11
C LEU A 17 36.98 -26.30 31.86
N PHE A 18 35.77 -26.43 31.30
CA PHE A 18 35.19 -27.73 30.98
C PHE A 18 36.02 -28.51 29.96
N GLU A 19 36.59 -27.82 28.95
CA GLU A 19 37.49 -28.43 27.97
C GLU A 19 38.74 -29.01 28.65
N LYS A 20 39.37 -28.26 29.57
CA LYS A 20 40.53 -28.73 30.33
C LYS A 20 40.20 -29.92 31.23
N LEU A 21 39.08 -29.87 31.96
CA LEU A 21 38.62 -30.97 32.80
C LEU A 21 38.37 -32.23 31.97
N ARG A 22 37.76 -32.07 30.80
CA ARG A 22 37.53 -33.17 29.87
C ARG A 22 38.83 -33.79 29.37
N GLY A 23 39.79 -32.96 28.94
CA GLY A 23 41.11 -33.42 28.54
C GLY A 23 41.81 -34.21 29.65
N TYR A 24 41.76 -33.69 30.87
CA TYR A 24 42.32 -34.36 32.04
C TYR A 24 41.70 -35.75 32.29
N VAL A 25 40.37 -35.89 32.19
CA VAL A 25 39.69 -37.20 32.35
C VAL A 25 40.10 -38.18 31.26
N LEU A 26 40.17 -37.72 30.01
CA LEU A 26 40.54 -38.55 28.86
C LEU A 26 41.96 -39.10 28.95
N GLU A 27 42.88 -38.32 29.54
CA GLU A 27 44.28 -38.70 29.70
C GLU A 27 44.54 -39.55 30.96
N ASN A 28 43.92 -39.20 32.09
CA ASN A 28 44.28 -39.75 33.40
C ASN A 28 43.38 -40.91 33.87
N TYR A 29 42.24 -41.16 33.21
CA TYR A 29 41.28 -42.18 33.62
C TYR A 29 40.87 -43.15 32.47
N PRO A 30 41.82 -43.82 31.80
CA PRO A 30 41.50 -44.84 30.80
C PRO A 30 40.77 -46.04 31.42
N ASN A 31 39.72 -46.52 30.76
CA ASN A 31 38.94 -47.70 31.19
C ASN A 31 38.69 -48.66 30.02
N PRO A 32 39.73 -49.31 29.47
CA PRO A 32 39.64 -50.11 28.24
C PRO A 32 38.68 -51.30 28.38
N GLU A 33 38.57 -51.88 29.57
CA GLU A 33 37.65 -52.99 29.86
C GLU A 33 36.21 -52.52 30.12
N ARG A 34 35.93 -51.21 30.01
CA ARG A 34 34.63 -50.56 30.24
C ARG A 34 33.95 -50.99 31.55
N LYS A 35 34.73 -51.20 32.62
CA LYS A 35 34.20 -51.61 33.94
C LYS A 35 33.34 -50.50 34.53
N GLY A 36 32.07 -50.80 34.81
CA GLY A 36 31.13 -49.84 35.40
C GLY A 36 30.69 -48.72 34.46
N CYS A 37 31.01 -48.82 33.16
CA CYS A 37 30.57 -47.85 32.16
C CYS A 37 29.04 -47.88 32.00
N PHE A 38 28.48 -46.72 31.70
CA PHE A 38 27.11 -46.64 31.25
C PHE A 38 26.94 -47.26 29.87
N ASP A 39 25.75 -47.78 29.63
CA ASP A 39 25.32 -48.13 28.29
C ASP A 39 25.05 -46.86 27.46
N ARG A 40 25.02 -47.05 26.14
CA ARG A 40 24.90 -45.95 25.18
C ARG A 40 23.55 -45.23 25.26
N GLU A 41 22.48 -45.91 25.67
CA GLU A 41 21.14 -45.33 25.76
C GLU A 41 21.01 -44.43 26.98
N THR A 42 21.59 -44.85 28.11
CA THR A 42 21.75 -44.02 29.30
C THR A 42 22.56 -42.76 28.96
N LEU A 43 23.71 -42.90 28.29
CA LEU A 43 24.51 -41.73 27.87
C LEU A 43 23.78 -40.83 26.88
N ARG A 44 22.95 -41.38 25.99
CA ARG A 44 22.10 -40.59 25.08
C ARG A 44 21.10 -39.76 25.88
N THR A 45 20.47 -40.34 26.90
CA THR A 45 19.54 -39.64 27.79
C THR A 45 20.21 -38.44 28.46
N PHE A 46 21.50 -38.54 28.81
CA PHE A 46 22.24 -37.42 29.43
C PHE A 46 22.35 -36.21 28.49
N VAL A 47 22.38 -36.45 27.18
CA VAL A 47 22.49 -35.41 26.16
C VAL A 47 21.11 -34.85 25.79
N GLU A 48 20.12 -35.72 25.65
CA GLU A 48 18.77 -35.34 25.21
C GLU A 48 17.94 -34.70 26.33
N ASP A 49 18.09 -35.17 27.57
CA ASP A 49 17.29 -34.74 28.70
C ASP A 49 18.07 -34.86 30.02
N SER A 50 18.95 -33.87 30.26
CA SER A 50 19.76 -33.80 31.47
C SER A 50 18.96 -33.67 32.76
N SER A 51 17.67 -33.32 32.69
CA SER A 51 16.79 -33.22 33.87
C SER A 51 16.45 -34.57 34.49
N LYS A 52 16.58 -35.66 33.72
CA LYS A 52 16.36 -37.03 34.19
C LYS A 52 17.53 -37.59 35.00
N LEU A 53 18.62 -36.84 35.12
CA LEU A 53 19.81 -37.26 35.85
C LEU A 53 19.63 -36.97 37.34
N ASP A 54 19.69 -38.02 38.16
CA ASP A 54 19.76 -37.85 39.61
C ASP A 54 21.22 -37.68 40.04
N LEU A 55 21.68 -36.43 40.10
CA LEU A 55 23.05 -36.10 40.53
C LEU A 55 23.39 -36.55 41.96
N LYS A 56 22.41 -36.96 42.78
CA LYS A 56 22.66 -37.49 44.12
C LYS A 56 23.11 -38.96 44.09
N ASP A 57 22.82 -39.67 43.01
CA ASP A 57 23.23 -41.05 42.87
C ASP A 57 24.74 -41.12 42.50
N PRO A 58 25.57 -41.75 43.34
CA PRO A 58 27.01 -41.84 43.12
C PRO A 58 27.40 -42.49 41.80
N ARG A 59 26.51 -43.28 41.19
CA ARG A 59 26.76 -43.90 39.88
C ARG A 59 27.08 -42.85 38.82
N TYR A 60 26.42 -41.69 38.84
CA TYR A 60 26.67 -40.59 37.88
C TYR A 60 28.05 -39.96 38.02
N LEU A 61 28.76 -40.17 39.14
CA LEU A 61 30.14 -39.71 39.30
C LEU A 61 31.12 -40.45 38.39
N HIS A 62 30.75 -41.64 37.92
CA HIS A 62 31.60 -42.44 37.03
C HIS A 62 32.00 -41.67 35.77
N ILE A 63 31.12 -40.84 35.22
CA ILE A 63 31.39 -40.10 33.98
C ILE A 63 32.56 -39.12 34.13
N PHE A 64 32.78 -38.58 35.33
CA PHE A 64 33.89 -37.67 35.62
C PHE A 64 35.23 -38.38 35.85
N LYS A 65 35.24 -39.72 35.87
CA LYS A 65 36.43 -40.55 36.13
C LYS A 65 36.57 -41.69 35.14
N CYS A 66 36.03 -41.54 33.94
CA CYS A 66 36.10 -42.55 32.90
C CYS A 66 36.24 -41.90 31.52
N ALA A 67 37.39 -42.13 30.89
CA ALA A 67 37.70 -41.64 29.55
C ALA A 67 36.73 -42.18 28.50
N GLU A 68 36.34 -43.46 28.57
CA GLU A 68 35.47 -44.09 27.58
C GLU A 68 34.03 -43.54 27.64
N CYS A 69 33.47 -43.39 28.84
CA CYS A 69 32.17 -42.73 29.01
C CYS A 69 32.21 -41.27 28.52
N THR A 70 33.32 -40.56 28.78
CA THR A 70 33.51 -39.18 28.34
C THR A 70 33.62 -39.07 26.82
N ARG A 71 34.36 -39.97 26.15
CA ARG A 71 34.43 -40.05 24.68
C ARG A 71 33.05 -40.23 24.07
N GLU A 72 32.33 -41.24 24.54
CA GLU A 72 31.01 -41.58 24.00
C GLU A 72 29.99 -40.46 24.23
N LEU A 73 30.03 -39.81 25.41
CA LEU A 73 29.21 -38.64 25.68
C LEU A 73 29.55 -37.47 24.75
N ASN A 74 30.83 -37.21 24.47
CA ASN A 74 31.26 -36.15 23.56
C ASN A 74 30.76 -36.40 22.13
N GLU A 75 30.85 -37.63 21.65
CA GLU A 75 30.32 -38.03 20.34
C GLU A 75 28.82 -37.79 20.26
N LEU A 76 28.06 -38.20 21.28
CA LEU A 76 26.61 -38.00 21.35
C LEU A 76 26.25 -36.51 21.38
N ARG A 77 26.98 -35.68 22.14
CA ARG A 77 26.80 -34.22 22.17
C ARG A 77 27.08 -33.58 20.81
N ALA A 78 28.18 -33.96 20.16
CA ALA A 78 28.54 -33.44 18.84
C ALA A 78 27.46 -33.80 17.80
N ALA A 79 26.97 -35.03 17.81
CA ALA A 79 25.87 -35.47 16.96
C ALA A 79 24.58 -34.68 17.25
N HIS A 80 24.20 -34.51 18.51
CA HIS A 80 23.00 -33.76 18.90
C HIS A 80 23.04 -32.30 18.42
N VAL A 81 24.18 -31.62 18.60
CA VAL A 81 24.38 -30.25 18.11
C VAL A 81 24.33 -30.19 16.58
N ALA A 82 24.95 -31.16 15.89
CA ALA A 82 24.91 -31.24 14.43
C ALA A 82 23.48 -31.44 13.91
N HIS A 83 22.70 -32.31 14.54
CA HIS A 83 21.28 -32.52 14.21
C HIS A 83 20.46 -31.25 14.41
N ALA A 84 20.62 -30.54 15.53
CA ALA A 84 19.93 -29.29 15.81
C ALA A 84 20.28 -28.20 14.77
N LYS A 85 21.57 -28.03 14.44
CA LYS A 85 22.03 -27.08 13.41
C LYS A 85 21.46 -27.43 12.04
N ASN A 86 21.52 -28.70 11.64
CA ASN A 86 21.00 -29.16 10.35
C ASN A 86 19.48 -28.96 10.25
N ALA A 87 18.73 -29.22 11.31
CA ALA A 87 17.29 -28.97 11.36
C ALA A 87 16.98 -27.48 11.18
N HIS A 88 17.71 -26.60 11.86
CA HIS A 88 17.57 -25.15 11.73
C HIS A 88 17.90 -24.67 10.31
N VAL A 89 19.03 -25.12 9.74
CA VAL A 89 19.44 -24.76 8.37
C VAL A 89 18.43 -25.25 7.34
N ARG A 90 17.93 -26.48 7.46
CA ARG A 90 16.89 -27.01 6.54
C ARG A 90 15.60 -26.19 6.63
N ARG A 91 15.16 -25.81 7.84
CA ARG A 91 13.99 -24.96 8.04
C ARG A 91 14.19 -23.57 7.43
N ALA A 92 15.33 -22.93 7.66
CA ALA A 92 15.66 -21.62 7.08
C ALA A 92 15.72 -21.66 5.55
N ARG A 93 16.26 -22.74 4.97
CA ARG A 93 16.32 -22.96 3.52
C ARG A 93 14.93 -23.23 2.91
N SER A 94 14.05 -23.92 3.63
CA SER A 94 12.67 -24.14 3.21
C SER A 94 11.84 -22.85 3.25
N VAL A 95 12.00 -22.02 4.28
CA VAL A 95 11.27 -20.75 4.37
C VAL A 95 11.76 -19.79 3.29
N SER A 96 13.07 -19.64 3.09
CA SER A 96 13.60 -18.77 2.03
C SER A 96 13.19 -19.21 0.61
N SER A 97 13.12 -20.51 0.34
CA SER A 97 12.63 -21.02 -0.96
C SER A 97 11.14 -20.79 -1.16
N ALA A 98 10.31 -20.96 -0.13
CA ALA A 98 8.88 -20.64 -0.19
C ALA A 98 8.64 -19.14 -0.46
N TRP A 99 9.42 -18.26 0.17
CA TRP A 99 9.34 -16.81 -0.07
C TRP A 99 9.81 -16.42 -1.47
N ARG A 100 10.83 -17.10 -2.02
CA ARG A 100 11.27 -16.89 -3.42
C ARG A 100 10.21 -17.30 -4.43
N LEU A 101 9.52 -18.42 -4.19
CA LEU A 101 8.39 -18.87 -5.03
C LEU A 101 7.17 -17.94 -4.92
N ALA A 102 6.84 -17.48 -3.72
CA ALA A 102 5.76 -16.51 -3.53
C ALA A 102 6.06 -15.18 -4.25
N ALA A 103 7.29 -14.67 -4.13
CA ALA A 103 7.71 -13.44 -4.80
C ALA A 103 7.69 -13.57 -6.33
N SER A 104 8.09 -14.72 -6.89
CA SER A 104 8.04 -14.93 -8.34
C SER A 104 6.61 -15.00 -8.87
N ILE A 105 5.68 -15.63 -8.13
CA ILE A 105 4.26 -15.68 -8.50
C ILE A 105 3.66 -14.27 -8.48
N VAL A 106 3.93 -13.46 -7.44
CA VAL A 106 3.43 -12.08 -7.36
C VAL A 106 3.94 -11.23 -8.53
N LEU A 107 5.23 -11.37 -8.89
CA LEU A 107 5.80 -10.65 -10.03
C LEU A 107 5.13 -11.06 -11.35
N VAL A 108 4.93 -12.36 -11.58
CA VAL A 108 4.24 -12.88 -12.78
C VAL A 108 2.79 -12.40 -12.82
N CYS A 109 2.08 -12.39 -11.69
CA CYS A 109 0.71 -11.88 -11.61
C CYS A 109 0.65 -10.37 -11.87
N LEU A 110 1.61 -9.58 -11.35
CA LEU A 110 1.70 -8.14 -11.61
C LEU A 110 1.99 -7.85 -13.08
N VAL A 111 2.98 -8.52 -13.67
CA VAL A 111 3.31 -8.36 -15.10
C VAL A 111 2.14 -8.82 -15.97
N GLY A 112 1.49 -9.93 -15.62
CA GLY A 112 0.29 -10.42 -16.30
C GLY A 112 -0.88 -9.44 -16.19
N ALA A 113 -1.12 -8.85 -15.03
CA ALA A 113 -2.18 -7.85 -14.82
C ALA A 113 -1.91 -6.56 -15.62
N VAL A 114 -0.66 -6.06 -15.62
CA VAL A 114 -0.26 -4.90 -16.41
C VAL A 114 -0.39 -5.18 -17.90
N ALA A 115 0.07 -6.34 -18.37
CA ALA A 115 -0.08 -6.77 -19.76
C ALA A 115 -1.55 -6.93 -20.16
N PHE A 116 -2.39 -7.49 -19.29
CA PHE A 116 -3.82 -7.65 -19.54
C PHE A 116 -4.57 -6.31 -19.59
N ILE A 117 -4.25 -5.38 -18.70
CA ILE A 117 -4.77 -4.00 -18.74
C ILE A 117 -4.29 -3.29 -20.00
N GLY A 118 -3.01 -3.45 -20.36
CA GLY A 118 -2.43 -2.91 -21.59
C GLY A 118 -3.11 -3.45 -22.84
N LEU A 119 -3.30 -4.77 -22.94
CA LEU A 119 -4.03 -5.40 -24.05
C LEU A 119 -5.50 -4.97 -24.09
N LYS A 120 -6.19 -4.85 -22.96
CA LYS A 120 -7.56 -4.33 -22.93
C LYS A 120 -7.64 -2.88 -23.37
N LYS A 121 -6.71 -2.01 -22.94
CA LYS A 121 -6.62 -0.63 -23.41
C LYS A 121 -6.29 -0.57 -24.90
N ALA A 122 -5.36 -1.38 -25.39
CA ALA A 122 -5.02 -1.45 -26.82
C ALA A 122 -6.18 -2.02 -27.65
N ALA A 123 -6.91 -3.00 -27.14
CA ALA A 123 -8.10 -3.56 -27.78
C ALA A 123 -9.29 -2.58 -27.71
N LEU A 124 -9.40 -1.73 -26.69
CA LEU A 124 -10.36 -0.63 -26.62
C LEU A 124 -10.00 0.49 -27.60
N LEU A 125 -8.71 0.79 -27.78
CA LEU A 125 -8.23 1.75 -28.77
C LEU A 125 -8.39 1.22 -30.21
N HIS A 126 -8.21 -0.09 -30.44
CA HIS A 126 -8.47 -0.73 -31.74
C HIS A 126 -9.95 -1.10 -31.96
N ARG A 127 -10.78 -1.04 -30.93
CA ARG A 127 -12.24 -1.17 -30.98
C ARG A 127 -12.90 0.16 -30.63
N ALA A 128 -12.30 1.28 -31.05
CA ALA A 128 -13.12 2.44 -31.37
C ALA A 128 -14.01 2.00 -32.56
N PRO A 129 -15.34 1.85 -32.39
CA PRO A 129 -16.17 1.85 -33.57
C PRO A 129 -15.89 3.17 -34.28
N ILE A 130 -15.80 3.13 -35.61
CA ILE A 130 -15.86 4.33 -36.44
C ILE A 130 -17.29 4.88 -36.30
N VAL A 131 -17.58 5.45 -35.14
CA VAL A 131 -18.62 6.43 -34.92
C VAL A 131 -17.82 7.69 -34.72
N ALA A 132 -17.98 8.65 -35.64
CA ALA A 132 -17.44 9.98 -35.47
C ALA A 132 -18.02 10.56 -34.18
N GLU A 133 -17.29 10.38 -33.06
CA GLU A 133 -17.54 11.10 -31.82
C GLU A 133 -17.15 12.55 -32.12
N GLU A 134 -18.17 13.34 -32.39
CA GLU A 134 -18.03 14.74 -32.73
C GLU A 134 -17.35 15.44 -31.55
N ALA A 135 -16.10 15.87 -31.76
CA ALA A 135 -15.29 16.48 -30.73
C ALA A 135 -16.06 17.66 -30.10
N PRO A 136 -16.09 17.77 -28.75
CA PRO A 136 -16.83 18.83 -28.08
C PRO A 136 -16.33 20.19 -28.54
N VAL A 137 -17.27 21.02 -29.02
CA VAL A 137 -16.95 22.34 -29.59
C VAL A 137 -16.47 23.25 -28.45
N PRO A 138 -15.29 23.87 -28.55
CA PRO A 138 -14.84 24.85 -27.57
C PRO A 138 -15.68 26.13 -27.72
N VAL A 139 -16.30 26.57 -26.62
CA VAL A 139 -17.03 27.84 -26.56
C VAL A 139 -16.44 28.67 -25.44
N GLU A 140 -15.91 29.85 -25.77
CA GLU A 140 -15.38 30.81 -24.82
C GLU A 140 -16.44 31.86 -24.50
N LEU A 141 -16.68 32.07 -23.21
CA LEU A 141 -17.65 33.03 -22.68
C LEU A 141 -16.92 34.02 -21.79
N ASP A 142 -16.77 35.25 -22.27
CA ASP A 142 -16.15 36.34 -21.50
C ASP A 142 -17.23 37.16 -20.77
N LEU A 143 -17.36 36.96 -19.46
CA LEU A 143 -18.26 37.73 -18.58
C LEU A 143 -17.52 38.86 -17.84
N SER A 144 -16.26 39.14 -18.17
CA SER A 144 -15.44 40.13 -17.46
C SER A 144 -15.99 41.56 -17.51
N LYS A 145 -16.81 41.88 -18.52
CA LYS A 145 -17.40 43.20 -18.73
C LYS A 145 -18.75 43.43 -18.05
N ASP A 146 -19.36 42.38 -17.48
CA ASP A 146 -20.69 42.45 -16.87
C ASP A 146 -20.67 42.91 -15.40
N GLY A 147 -19.48 43.24 -14.88
CA GLY A 147 -19.26 43.64 -13.48
C GLY A 147 -19.33 45.15 -13.21
N ASP A 148 -19.70 45.98 -14.19
CA ASP A 148 -19.61 47.43 -14.07
C ASP A 148 -20.98 48.09 -14.23
N LEU A 149 -21.70 48.27 -13.11
CA LEU A 149 -22.43 49.49 -12.69
C LEU A 149 -23.46 49.15 -11.58
N ARG A 150 -23.12 49.59 -10.36
CA ARG A 150 -24.01 49.67 -9.21
C ARG A 150 -24.99 50.83 -9.44
N GLY A 151 -26.13 50.55 -10.07
CA GLY A 151 -27.28 51.46 -10.15
C GLY A 151 -27.69 51.84 -11.58
N ALA A 152 -28.98 51.63 -11.87
CA ALA A 152 -29.71 51.94 -13.10
C ALA A 152 -29.55 50.94 -14.26
N GLY A 153 -30.68 50.39 -14.70
CA GLY A 153 -30.80 49.72 -15.99
C GLY A 153 -30.55 48.22 -15.93
N GLN A 154 -31.62 47.48 -16.18
CA GLN A 154 -31.61 46.09 -16.66
C GLN A 154 -30.44 45.84 -17.62
N PRO A 155 -29.63 44.77 -17.45
CA PRO A 155 -28.56 44.48 -18.40
C PRO A 155 -29.16 44.33 -19.80
N ASP A 156 -28.60 45.08 -20.74
CA ASP A 156 -29.02 45.19 -22.14
C ASP A 156 -29.30 43.82 -22.77
N ASP A 157 -30.36 43.76 -23.57
CA ASP A 157 -30.81 42.68 -24.46
C ASP A 157 -29.78 42.27 -25.55
N GLY A 158 -28.48 42.54 -25.35
CA GLY A 158 -27.46 42.54 -26.41
C GLY A 158 -26.53 41.33 -26.49
N LEU A 159 -26.40 40.51 -25.45
CA LEU A 159 -25.48 39.34 -25.45
C LEU A 159 -26.27 38.02 -25.41
N SER A 160 -27.01 37.75 -26.49
CA SER A 160 -27.59 36.42 -26.69
C SER A 160 -26.49 35.46 -27.15
N LEU A 161 -25.81 34.81 -26.19
CA LEU A 161 -24.76 33.84 -26.48
C LEU A 161 -25.35 32.64 -27.22
N GLU A 162 -24.84 32.35 -28.41
CA GLU A 162 -25.32 31.22 -29.21
C GLU A 162 -24.54 29.95 -28.85
N LEU A 163 -25.26 28.95 -28.33
CA LEU A 163 -24.70 27.66 -27.94
C LEU A 163 -25.22 26.57 -28.88
N PRO A 164 -24.35 25.75 -29.49
CA PRO A 164 -24.80 24.65 -30.33
C PRO A 164 -25.46 23.57 -29.47
N ARG A 165 -26.48 22.90 -30.00
CA ARG A 165 -27.16 21.74 -29.40
C ARG A 165 -26.28 20.48 -29.43
N LYS A 166 -25.11 20.57 -28.82
CA LYS A 166 -24.07 19.54 -28.74
C LYS A 166 -23.43 19.55 -27.36
N ARG A 167 -22.53 18.61 -27.10
CA ARG A 167 -21.66 18.66 -25.93
C ARG A 167 -20.61 19.75 -26.14
N ILE A 168 -20.57 20.73 -25.25
CA ILE A 168 -19.64 21.86 -25.35
C ILE A 168 -18.65 21.85 -24.18
N ASN A 169 -17.42 22.27 -24.49
CA ASN A 169 -16.42 22.64 -23.50
C ASN A 169 -16.53 24.15 -23.30
N LEU A 170 -17.23 24.56 -22.25
CA LEU A 170 -17.47 25.96 -21.93
C LEU A 170 -16.31 26.51 -21.08
N SER A 171 -15.61 27.50 -21.62
CA SER A 171 -14.58 28.26 -20.91
C SER A 171 -15.16 29.61 -20.51
N VAL A 172 -15.43 29.83 -19.23
CA VAL A 172 -16.03 31.07 -18.74
C VAL A 172 -14.98 31.91 -18.02
N ILE A 173 -14.82 33.17 -18.43
CA ILE A 173 -14.08 34.20 -17.69
C ILE A 173 -15.10 34.94 -16.83
N LEU A 174 -14.98 34.82 -15.50
CA LEU A 174 -15.93 35.45 -14.56
C LEU A 174 -15.72 36.97 -14.44
N PRO A 175 -16.74 37.72 -13.99
CA PRO A 175 -16.62 39.16 -13.71
C PRO A 175 -15.47 39.51 -12.77
N VAL A 176 -14.93 40.72 -12.92
CA VAL A 176 -13.84 41.23 -12.07
C VAL A 176 -14.27 41.21 -10.60
N LEU A 177 -13.39 40.75 -9.70
CA LEU A 177 -13.64 40.49 -8.26
C LEU A 177 -14.44 39.22 -7.92
N SER A 178 -14.71 38.34 -8.90
CA SER A 178 -15.31 37.02 -8.59
C SER A 178 -14.32 36.14 -7.81
N PRO A 179 -14.70 35.62 -6.63
CA PRO A 179 -13.81 34.80 -5.81
C PRO A 179 -13.49 33.46 -6.51
N PRO A 180 -12.26 32.92 -6.36
CA PRO A 180 -11.98 31.54 -6.76
C PRO A 180 -12.74 30.55 -5.87
N GLY A 181 -13.15 29.42 -6.44
CA GLY A 181 -13.89 28.40 -5.70
C GLY A 181 -14.87 27.62 -6.57
N GLU A 182 -15.82 26.93 -5.95
CA GLU A 182 -16.73 26.03 -6.66
C GLU A 182 -17.95 26.80 -7.20
N TYR A 183 -18.11 26.80 -8.52
CA TYR A 183 -19.27 27.40 -9.19
C TYR A 183 -20.11 26.32 -9.83
N ARG A 184 -21.42 26.51 -9.78
CA ARG A 184 -22.39 25.66 -10.49
C ARG A 184 -23.01 26.47 -11.62
N PHE A 185 -23.03 25.88 -12.80
CA PHE A 185 -23.67 26.41 -14.00
C PHE A 185 -24.85 25.54 -14.39
N PHE A 186 -25.97 26.13 -14.77
CA PHE A 186 -27.15 25.41 -15.20
C PHE A 186 -27.95 26.17 -16.25
N ILE A 187 -28.72 25.46 -17.06
CA ILE A 187 -29.62 26.04 -18.06
C ILE A 187 -31.05 25.95 -17.55
N SER A 188 -31.79 27.04 -17.68
CA SER A 188 -33.20 27.15 -17.32
C SER A 188 -33.98 27.86 -18.43
N ARG A 189 -35.28 27.59 -18.55
CA ARG A 189 -36.14 28.28 -19.55
C ARG A 189 -36.53 29.69 -19.10
N GLU A 190 -36.60 29.90 -17.78
CA GLU A 190 -37.04 31.14 -17.14
C GLU A 190 -36.12 31.42 -15.94
N LYS A 191 -35.94 32.70 -15.59
CA LYS A 191 -35.20 33.09 -14.38
C LYS A 191 -35.90 32.49 -13.15
N GLY A 192 -35.18 31.69 -12.36
CA GLY A 192 -35.71 30.96 -11.21
C GLY A 192 -36.48 29.66 -11.53
N GLY A 193 -36.55 29.27 -12.81
CA GLY A 193 -37.22 28.06 -13.25
C GLY A 193 -36.44 26.77 -12.97
N PRO A 194 -37.02 25.59 -13.29
CA PRO A 194 -36.35 24.31 -13.09
C PRO A 194 -35.09 24.19 -13.95
N GLU A 195 -34.04 23.61 -13.35
CA GLU A 195 -32.78 23.31 -14.03
C GLU A 195 -33.01 22.20 -15.07
N LEU A 196 -32.74 22.50 -16.34
CA LEU A 196 -32.88 21.55 -17.45
C LEU A 196 -31.61 20.72 -17.65
N CYS A 197 -30.45 21.34 -17.47
CA CYS A 197 -29.16 20.68 -17.39
C CYS A 197 -28.21 21.54 -16.56
N GLY A 198 -27.17 20.93 -15.98
CA GLY A 198 -26.21 21.66 -15.18
C GLY A 198 -24.93 20.89 -14.93
N THR A 199 -23.91 21.64 -14.54
CA THR A 199 -22.56 21.18 -14.32
C THR A 199 -21.93 22.01 -13.21
N GLN A 200 -20.83 21.53 -12.65
CA GLN A 200 -20.09 22.22 -11.61
C GLN A 200 -18.60 22.20 -11.95
N GLY A 201 -17.91 23.28 -11.60
CA GLY A 201 -16.49 23.42 -11.88
C GLY A 201 -15.80 24.23 -10.80
N LEU A 202 -14.48 24.04 -10.73
CA LEU A 202 -13.62 24.82 -9.87
C LEU A 202 -13.09 26.02 -10.66
N ALA A 203 -13.42 27.21 -10.20
CA ALA A 203 -12.91 28.45 -10.77
C ALA A 203 -11.54 28.77 -10.16
N VAL A 204 -10.54 28.95 -11.02
CA VAL A 204 -9.15 29.17 -10.65
C VAL A 204 -8.77 30.60 -10.98
N SER A 205 -8.11 31.28 -10.03
CA SER A 205 -7.61 32.64 -10.25
C SER A 205 -6.31 32.58 -11.05
N LEU A 206 -6.35 33.03 -12.31
CA LEU A 206 -5.19 33.10 -13.19
C LEU A 206 -4.78 34.56 -13.38
N LYS A 207 -3.69 34.96 -12.72
CA LYS A 207 -3.13 36.34 -12.69
C LYS A 207 -4.09 37.39 -12.09
N ALA A 208 -5.10 37.81 -12.86
CA ALA A 208 -6.07 38.88 -12.51
C ALA A 208 -7.51 38.59 -13.01
N ARG A 209 -7.76 37.38 -13.52
CA ARG A 209 -9.06 36.91 -13.99
C ARG A 209 -9.36 35.55 -13.36
N THR A 210 -10.63 35.29 -13.10
CA THR A 210 -11.07 33.99 -12.58
C THR A 210 -11.68 33.21 -13.73
N GLU A 211 -11.06 32.08 -14.07
CA GLU A 211 -11.44 31.24 -15.20
C GLU A 211 -12.02 29.91 -14.72
N ILE A 212 -13.01 29.40 -15.44
CA ILE A 212 -13.62 28.10 -15.17
C ILE A 212 -13.88 27.35 -16.47
N HIS A 213 -13.48 26.07 -16.48
CA HIS A 213 -13.72 25.17 -17.59
C HIS A 213 -14.70 24.10 -17.17
N VAL A 214 -15.86 24.06 -17.81
CA VAL A 214 -16.91 23.08 -17.53
C VAL A 214 -17.45 22.46 -18.81
N GLN A 215 -17.84 21.19 -18.72
CA GLN A 215 -18.53 20.52 -19.82
C GLN A 215 -20.03 20.61 -19.60
N LEU A 216 -20.75 21.02 -20.64
CA LEU A 216 -22.20 21.13 -20.63
C LEU A 216 -22.77 20.31 -21.79
N ASP A 217 -23.75 19.47 -21.49
CA ASP A 217 -24.45 18.67 -22.50
C ASP A 217 -25.77 19.35 -22.85
N LEU A 218 -25.84 19.89 -24.07
CA LEU A 218 -27.02 20.59 -24.60
C LEU A 218 -27.78 19.73 -25.61
N HIS A 219 -27.36 18.48 -25.86
CA HIS A 219 -27.95 17.64 -26.90
C HIS A 219 -29.46 17.39 -26.69
N ALA A 220 -29.89 17.30 -25.43
CA ALA A 220 -31.28 17.04 -25.05
C ALA A 220 -32.19 18.28 -25.08
N LEU A 221 -31.65 19.48 -25.29
CA LEU A 221 -32.43 20.72 -25.27
C LEU A 221 -33.01 21.04 -26.65
N ALA A 222 -34.28 21.47 -26.71
CA ALA A 222 -34.83 22.01 -27.94
C ALA A 222 -34.14 23.35 -28.29
N ALA A 223 -34.01 23.67 -29.58
CA ALA A 223 -33.53 24.99 -29.98
C ALA A 223 -34.46 26.09 -29.46
N GLY A 224 -33.90 27.20 -28.99
CA GLY A 224 -34.67 28.30 -28.40
C GLY A 224 -33.88 29.15 -27.43
N ASN A 225 -34.57 30.11 -26.81
CA ASN A 225 -33.99 31.01 -25.82
C ASN A 225 -34.05 30.37 -24.43
N TYR A 226 -32.93 30.45 -23.71
CA TYR A 226 -32.75 29.95 -22.36
C TYR A 226 -31.94 30.96 -21.53
N TYR A 227 -31.79 30.68 -20.24
CA TYR A 227 -30.92 31.40 -19.34
C TYR A 227 -29.87 30.46 -18.76
N LEU A 228 -28.60 30.87 -18.85
CA LEU A 228 -27.48 30.28 -18.13
C LEU A 228 -27.44 30.88 -16.73
N GLY A 229 -27.76 30.08 -15.72
CA GLY A 229 -27.59 30.42 -14.31
C GLY A 229 -26.18 30.09 -13.83
N SER A 230 -25.57 30.98 -13.05
CA SER A 230 -24.33 30.72 -12.31
C SER A 230 -24.54 31.00 -10.81
N THR A 231 -23.99 30.12 -9.96
CA THR A 231 -24.00 30.31 -8.51
C THR A 231 -22.66 29.91 -7.89
N PHE A 232 -22.22 30.67 -6.91
CA PHE A 232 -20.96 30.45 -6.18
C PHE A 232 -21.23 29.73 -4.87
N ARG A 233 -20.69 28.53 -4.62
CA ARG A 233 -20.82 27.93 -3.29
C ARG A 233 -19.76 28.52 -2.34
N PRO A 234 -20.12 29.02 -1.14
CA PRO A 234 -21.37 28.83 -0.37
C PRO A 234 -22.42 29.95 -0.50
N ASN A 235 -22.16 31.01 -1.27
CA ASN A 235 -23.00 32.20 -1.35
C ASN A 235 -24.09 32.02 -2.42
N SER A 236 -25.36 31.92 -2.04
CA SER A 236 -26.47 31.62 -2.96
C SER A 236 -26.87 32.77 -3.89
N GLU A 237 -25.92 33.63 -4.25
CA GLU A 237 -26.13 34.68 -5.24
C GLU A 237 -26.20 34.06 -6.63
N LEU A 238 -27.26 34.40 -7.36
CA LEU A 238 -27.67 33.74 -8.58
C LEU A 238 -27.66 34.75 -9.72
N HIS A 239 -26.80 34.52 -10.69
CA HIS A 239 -26.68 35.36 -11.88
C HIS A 239 -27.26 34.63 -13.08
N TYR A 240 -28.00 35.35 -13.93
CA TYR A 240 -28.64 34.80 -15.11
C TYR A 240 -28.18 35.53 -16.36
N TYR A 241 -27.68 34.78 -17.33
CA TYR A 241 -27.23 35.28 -18.62
C TYR A 241 -28.12 34.72 -19.73
N PRO A 242 -28.67 35.56 -20.64
CA PRO A 242 -29.49 35.06 -21.75
C PRO A 242 -28.63 34.28 -22.76
N VAL A 243 -29.07 33.08 -23.12
CA VAL A 243 -28.38 32.22 -24.10
C VAL A 243 -29.39 31.67 -25.11
N ARG A 244 -28.96 31.45 -26.36
CA ARG A 244 -29.76 30.84 -27.41
C ARG A 244 -29.15 29.51 -27.81
N VAL A 245 -29.91 28.43 -27.65
CA VAL A 245 -29.50 27.10 -28.12
C VAL A 245 -29.98 26.92 -29.55
N HIS A 246 -29.09 26.53 -30.46
CA HIS A 246 -29.39 26.27 -31.89
C HIS A 246 -29.00 24.85 -32.33
#